data_AF-A0A1I2B0W6-F1
#
_entry.id   AF-A0A1I2B0W6-F1
#
_cell.length_a   1.000
_cell.length_b   1.000
_cell.length_c   1.000
_cell.angle_alpha   90.00
_cell.angle_beta   90.00
_cell.angle_gamma   90.00
#
_symmetry.space_group_name_H-M   'P 1'
#
loop_
_entity.id
_entity.type
_entity.pdbx_description
1 polymer ?
#
loop_
_entity_poly.entity_id
_entity_poly.type
_entity_poly.pdbx_seq_one_letter_code
_entity_poly.pdbx_strand_id
1 'polypeptide(L)'
;MNKDNFELNGDWSYEIELSAFAGFQERRGPYASISSELPTNGVVTIEFEDDLTDNPDPYVEQLNTLDFIINNQEKIVHVITEKTLQNLQDIRRFNAENEKKFQHIKYDNVKSIMGIAAINIKTASKDYFSYYDIVCGCDWSKSAINFLFHYERIVSLKSNGISRWDALKDNGSYERIWNKPHEIKAPQRYTAPLKYNKLKPSQKFENDSYEHSLIARKLNEKFKKEVESGEIDINGKYKLADITFLELTYWFENNELSEYLLSKKATIRYALHNCVDYAYSEEALALLLKHGADINAYNMFGKTIIYRLVSALLYWLDDQYKLNKNAEFEFSHQDPEIFKQKIYHFIKLGANPYIRNHNGINCFDAMQYASPDGQTQVINFLQDCLKEK
;
A
#
# COMPACT_ATOMS: atom_id res chain seq x y z
N MET A 1 20.98 -5.95 22.24
CA MET A 1 21.93 -6.99 21.76
C MET A 1 23.26 -6.29 21.43
N ASN A 2 24.40 -6.71 22.00
CA ASN A 2 25.72 -6.16 21.65
C ASN A 2 26.23 -6.78 20.35
N LYS A 3 27.18 -6.14 19.65
CA LYS A 3 27.75 -6.62 18.38
C LYS A 3 28.17 -8.10 18.44
N ASP A 4 28.75 -8.53 19.55
CA ASP A 4 29.22 -9.91 19.76
C ASP A 4 28.07 -10.95 19.80
N ASN A 5 26.82 -10.49 19.90
CA ASN A 5 25.63 -11.33 19.90
C ASN A 5 24.84 -11.24 18.58
N PHE A 6 25.32 -10.51 17.57
CA PHE A 6 24.67 -10.46 16.26
C PHE A 6 25.02 -11.71 15.44
N GLU A 7 24.08 -12.65 15.40
CA GLU A 7 24.15 -13.85 14.57
C GLU A 7 23.08 -13.80 13.49
N LEU A 8 23.50 -13.96 12.23
CA LEU A 8 22.59 -14.10 11.11
C LEU A 8 21.85 -15.44 11.22
N ASN A 9 20.53 -15.38 11.26
CA ASN A 9 19.66 -16.54 11.41
C ASN A 9 18.59 -16.63 10.30
N GLY A 10 18.81 -15.91 9.20
CA GLY A 10 17.90 -15.74 8.08
C GLY A 10 16.80 -14.68 8.28
N ASP A 11 16.74 -14.03 9.44
CA ASP A 11 15.90 -12.85 9.62
C ASP A 11 16.55 -11.63 8.94
N TRP A 12 15.73 -10.68 8.51
CA TRP A 12 16.15 -9.44 7.84
C TRP A 12 15.74 -8.19 8.64
N SER A 13 15.21 -8.39 9.84
CA SER A 13 14.83 -7.35 10.80
C SER A 13 15.25 -7.80 12.20
N TYR A 14 15.93 -6.92 12.94
CA TYR A 14 16.52 -7.22 14.24
C TYR A 14 16.33 -6.04 15.20
N GLU A 15 16.06 -6.32 16.47
CA GLU A 15 16.16 -5.29 17.52
C GLU A 15 17.59 -5.24 18.08
N ILE A 16 18.21 -4.07 18.01
CA ILE A 16 19.54 -3.81 18.57
C ILE A 16 19.49 -2.65 19.55
N GLU A 17 20.37 -2.64 20.54
CA GLU A 17 20.47 -1.56 21.51
C GLU A 17 21.64 -0.64 21.12
N LEU A 18 21.32 0.62 20.82
CA LEU A 18 22.26 1.69 20.51
C LEU A 18 22.18 2.73 21.63
N SER A 19 23.09 2.66 22.60
CA SER A 19 23.08 3.52 23.79
C SER A 19 23.05 5.03 23.49
N ALA A 20 23.67 5.50 22.40
CA ALA A 20 23.62 6.91 22.01
C ALA A 20 22.21 7.36 21.57
N PHE A 21 21.37 6.41 21.16
CA PHE A 21 19.98 6.61 20.76
C PHE A 21 19.03 6.60 21.98
N ALA A 22 19.53 6.29 23.19
CA ALA A 22 18.73 6.45 24.40
C ALA A 22 18.33 7.91 24.62
N GLY A 23 17.16 8.11 25.22
CA GLY A 23 16.59 9.42 25.53
C GLY A 23 15.78 10.08 24.41
N PHE A 24 15.78 9.52 23.19
CA PHE A 24 14.81 9.87 22.15
C PHE A 24 13.39 9.46 22.57
N GLN A 25 12.38 10.01 21.93
CA GLN A 25 11.00 9.57 22.15
C GLN A 25 10.77 8.16 21.59
N GLU A 26 9.91 7.38 22.24
CA GLU A 26 9.56 6.03 21.81
C GLU A 26 8.50 6.08 20.68
N ARG A 27 8.93 5.78 19.44
CA ARG A 27 8.17 6.00 18.19
C ARG A 27 8.05 4.72 17.35
N ARG A 28 7.80 3.58 17.98
CA ARG A 28 7.60 2.27 17.32
C ARG A 28 6.15 1.98 16.92
N GLY A 29 5.25 2.96 17.03
CA GLY A 29 3.88 2.83 16.54
C GLY A 29 3.80 2.85 15.00
N PRO A 30 2.63 2.55 14.41
CA PRO A 30 2.41 2.66 12.98
C PRO A 30 2.83 4.03 12.45
N TYR A 31 3.55 4.05 11.32
CA TYR A 31 4.09 5.26 10.70
C TYR A 31 5.03 6.07 11.59
N ALA A 32 5.77 5.40 12.48
CA ALA A 32 6.60 6.02 13.51
C ALA A 32 5.79 6.94 14.45
N SER A 33 4.56 6.56 14.78
CA SER A 33 3.77 7.25 15.81
C SER A 33 4.30 6.91 17.21
N ILE A 34 3.94 7.76 18.19
CA ILE A 34 4.32 7.57 19.60
C ILE A 34 3.74 6.24 20.08
N SER A 35 4.61 5.36 20.58
CA SER A 35 4.22 4.09 21.21
C SER A 35 4.37 4.13 22.73
N SER A 36 5.09 5.11 23.28
CA SER A 36 5.17 5.37 24.72
C SER A 36 5.54 6.83 25.00
N GLU A 37 5.08 7.35 26.14
CA GLU A 37 5.50 8.66 26.66
C GLU A 37 6.89 8.62 27.32
N LEU A 38 7.38 7.42 27.64
CA LEU A 38 8.73 7.25 28.19
C LEU A 38 9.77 7.36 27.06
N PRO A 39 10.94 7.96 27.32
CA PRO A 39 12.04 7.92 26.37
C PRO A 39 12.49 6.48 26.07
N THR A 40 12.92 6.22 24.84
CA THR A 40 13.52 4.93 24.48
C THR A 40 14.81 4.70 25.28
N ASN A 41 15.05 3.44 25.62
CA ASN A 41 16.31 2.97 26.19
C ASN A 41 17.41 2.79 25.12
N GLY A 42 17.15 3.19 23.87
CA GLY A 42 18.08 3.05 22.75
C GLY A 42 17.88 1.77 21.94
N VAL A 43 16.85 0.97 22.23
CA VAL A 43 16.48 -0.15 21.35
C VAL A 43 15.90 0.39 20.05
N VAL A 44 16.45 -0.05 18.92
CA VAL A 44 16.04 0.33 17.56
C VAL A 44 15.89 -0.91 16.70
N THR A 45 14.96 -0.86 15.75
CA THR A 45 14.85 -1.90 14.71
C THR A 45 15.86 -1.62 13.60
N ILE A 46 16.72 -2.60 13.27
CA ILE A 46 17.55 -2.60 12.06
C ILE A 46 16.88 -3.48 11.04
N GLU A 47 16.66 -2.96 9.83
CA GLU A 47 16.14 -3.72 8.70
C GLU A 47 17.14 -3.72 7.55
N PHE A 48 17.40 -4.88 6.97
CA PHE A 48 18.22 -5.00 5.77
C PHE A 48 17.30 -4.99 4.55
N GLU A 49 17.56 -4.08 3.60
CA GLU A 49 16.94 -4.17 2.28
C GLU A 49 17.49 -5.40 1.57
N ASP A 50 16.61 -6.23 1.01
CA ASP A 50 16.97 -7.47 0.33
C ASP A 50 16.64 -7.41 -1.17
N ASP A 51 16.93 -8.51 -1.86
CA ASP A 51 16.62 -8.68 -3.27
C ASP A 51 16.24 -10.13 -3.59
N LEU A 52 15.89 -10.38 -4.85
CA LEU A 52 15.44 -11.70 -5.32
C LEU A 52 16.58 -12.68 -5.66
N THR A 53 17.81 -12.45 -5.19
CA THR A 53 18.91 -13.43 -5.39
C THR A 53 18.73 -14.67 -4.50
N ASP A 54 19.46 -15.74 -4.78
CA ASP A 54 19.46 -16.94 -3.94
C ASP A 54 20.40 -16.83 -2.73
N ASN A 55 21.20 -15.77 -2.65
CA ASN A 55 22.07 -15.53 -1.50
C ASN A 55 21.19 -15.21 -0.27
N PRO A 56 21.24 -16.03 0.80
CA PRO A 56 20.44 -15.82 2.00
C PRO A 56 20.99 -14.73 2.92
N ASP A 57 22.22 -14.29 2.70
CA ASP A 57 22.91 -13.34 3.57
C ASP A 57 22.76 -11.90 3.08
N PRO A 58 22.72 -10.90 3.98
CA PRO A 58 22.99 -9.52 3.63
C PRO A 58 24.33 -9.37 2.91
N TYR A 59 24.44 -8.34 2.09
CA TYR A 59 25.70 -8.00 1.44
C TYR A 59 26.77 -7.63 2.46
N VAL A 60 28.04 -7.89 2.13
CA VAL A 60 29.18 -7.55 3.01
C VAL A 60 29.19 -6.05 3.30
N GLU A 61 28.83 -5.22 2.33
CA GLU A 61 28.70 -3.78 2.47
C GLU A 61 27.60 -3.37 3.47
N GLN A 62 26.53 -4.15 3.58
CA GLN A 62 25.48 -3.92 4.58
C GLN A 62 25.97 -4.26 5.98
N LEU A 63 26.72 -5.37 6.13
CA LEU A 63 27.32 -5.77 7.41
C LEU A 63 28.39 -4.76 7.85
N ASN A 64 29.22 -4.27 6.92
CA ASN A 64 30.17 -3.18 7.17
C ASN A 64 29.46 -1.92 7.65
N THR A 65 28.31 -1.58 7.06
CA THR A 65 27.49 -0.43 7.48
C THR A 65 26.87 -0.63 8.85
N LEU A 66 26.36 -1.82 9.19
CA LEU A 66 25.88 -2.11 10.55
C LEU A 66 27.01 -1.89 11.57
N ASP A 67 28.19 -2.45 11.29
CA ASP A 67 29.38 -2.26 12.11
C ASP A 67 29.76 -0.79 12.26
N PHE A 68 29.67 -0.02 11.17
CA PHE A 68 29.91 1.42 11.20
C PHE A 68 28.93 2.13 12.13
N ILE A 69 27.64 1.83 12.03
CA ILE A 69 26.58 2.45 12.82
C ILE A 69 26.80 2.18 14.31
N ILE A 70 27.08 0.93 14.69
CA ILE A 70 27.32 0.55 16.10
C ILE A 70 28.51 1.34 16.67
N ASN A 71 29.59 1.46 15.90
CA ASN A 71 30.83 2.10 16.34
C ASN A 71 30.82 3.64 16.26
N ASN A 72 29.87 4.23 15.53
CA ASN A 72 29.79 5.68 15.31
C ASN A 72 28.45 6.30 15.72
N GLN A 73 27.65 5.58 16.51
CA GLN A 73 26.30 5.98 16.92
C GLN A 73 26.22 7.39 17.55
N GLU A 74 27.22 7.81 18.33
CA GLU A 74 27.25 9.16 18.93
C GLU A 74 27.33 10.26 17.87
N LYS A 75 28.21 10.08 16.88
CA LYS A 75 28.37 11.04 15.77
C LYS A 75 27.13 11.08 14.89
N ILE A 76 26.51 9.93 14.64
CA ILE A 76 25.25 9.85 13.89
C ILE A 76 24.16 10.65 14.61
N VAL A 77 23.98 10.44 15.91
CA VAL A 77 23.01 11.19 16.73
C VAL A 77 23.31 12.69 16.74
N HIS A 78 24.58 13.07 16.82
CA HIS A 78 25.00 14.46 16.72
C HIS A 78 24.59 15.09 15.37
N VAL A 79 24.87 14.41 14.26
CA VAL A 79 24.54 14.89 12.91
C VAL A 79 23.02 15.02 12.72
N ILE A 80 22.22 14.05 13.20
CA ILE A 80 20.74 14.13 13.17
C ILE A 80 20.26 15.34 13.98
N THR A 81 20.81 15.52 15.18
CA THR A 81 20.43 16.62 16.08
C THR A 81 20.71 17.96 15.43
N GLU A 82 21.95 18.18 14.97
CA GLU A 82 22.34 19.41 14.27
C GLU A 82 21.47 19.68 13.05
N LYS A 83 21.24 18.67 12.21
CA LYS A 83 20.40 18.85 11.03
C LYS A 83 18.96 19.16 11.39
N THR A 84 18.42 18.56 12.46
CA THR A 84 17.07 18.86 12.94
C THR A 84 16.98 20.30 13.43
N LEU A 85 17.95 20.77 14.23
CA LEU A 85 18.01 22.14 14.73
C LEU A 85 18.10 23.16 13.58
N GLN A 86 18.93 22.89 12.56
CA GLN A 86 19.06 23.75 11.39
C GLN A 86 17.73 23.91 10.64
N ASN A 87 16.89 22.87 10.60
CA ASN A 87 15.58 22.90 9.95
C ASN A 87 14.43 23.33 10.88
N LEU A 88 14.68 23.63 12.16
CA LEU A 88 13.63 24.02 13.11
C LEU A 88 12.85 25.26 12.67
N GLN A 89 13.49 26.19 11.95
CA GLN A 89 12.81 27.39 11.47
C GLN A 89 11.70 27.04 10.47
N ASP A 90 11.98 26.15 9.53
CA ASP A 90 10.99 25.68 8.56
C ASP A 90 9.90 24.86 9.26
N ILE A 91 10.29 24.00 10.21
CA ILE A 91 9.36 23.24 11.04
C ILE A 91 8.37 24.15 11.78
N ARG A 92 8.84 25.25 12.37
CA ARG A 92 7.99 26.22 13.08
C ARG A 92 6.97 26.89 12.16
N ARG A 93 7.32 27.15 10.90
CA ARG A 93 6.40 27.77 9.93
C ARG A 93 5.23 26.89 9.56
N PHE A 94 5.42 25.56 9.52
CA PHE A 94 4.37 24.62 9.13
C PHE A 94 3.40 24.29 10.27
N ASN A 95 3.67 24.70 11.51
CA ASN A 95 2.90 24.27 12.66
C ASN A 95 2.68 25.41 13.67
N ALA A 96 1.87 26.40 13.27
CA ALA A 96 1.55 27.58 14.07
C ALA A 96 0.96 27.23 15.45
N GLU A 97 0.19 26.14 15.54
CA GLU A 97 -0.39 25.67 16.80
C GLU A 97 0.67 25.19 17.81
N ASN A 98 1.80 24.67 17.33
CA ASN A 98 2.89 24.16 18.16
C ASN A 98 4.10 25.09 18.26
N GLU A 99 4.00 26.33 17.76
CA GLU A 99 5.14 27.26 17.72
C GLU A 99 5.76 27.43 19.11
N LYS A 100 4.94 27.58 20.16
CA LYS A 100 5.40 27.70 21.56
C LYS A 100 6.19 26.48 22.03
N LYS A 101 5.78 25.27 21.63
CA LYS A 101 6.47 24.02 21.97
C LYS A 101 7.88 23.99 21.38
N PHE A 102 8.05 24.52 20.17
CA PHE A 102 9.33 24.49 19.46
C PHE A 102 10.26 25.67 19.77
N GLN A 103 9.78 26.74 20.41
CA GLN A 103 10.57 27.94 20.71
C GLN A 103 11.81 27.67 21.57
N HIS A 104 11.72 26.72 22.49
CA HIS A 104 12.77 26.40 23.47
C HIS A 104 13.58 25.16 23.11
N ILE A 105 13.40 24.62 21.90
CA ILE A 105 14.16 23.45 21.46
C ILE A 105 15.60 23.85 21.17
N LYS A 106 16.50 23.09 21.78
CA LYS A 106 17.95 23.21 21.74
C LYS A 106 18.54 21.81 21.58
N TYR A 107 19.85 21.76 21.43
CA TYR A 107 20.61 20.51 21.32
C TYR A 107 20.23 19.48 22.39
N ASP A 108 20.22 19.88 23.66
CA ASP A 108 20.02 18.97 24.79
C ASP A 108 18.61 18.36 24.89
N ASN A 109 17.61 18.96 24.25
CA ASN A 109 16.21 18.52 24.35
C ASN A 109 15.57 18.17 23.00
N VAL A 110 16.33 18.17 21.89
CA VAL A 110 15.80 17.77 20.57
C VAL A 110 15.23 16.35 20.59
N LYS A 111 15.83 15.47 21.41
CA LYS A 111 15.42 14.08 21.60
C LYS A 111 14.01 13.95 22.17
N SER A 112 13.48 15.00 22.81
CA SER A 112 12.11 14.98 23.38
C SER A 112 11.00 15.18 22.35
N ILE A 113 11.32 15.67 21.15
CA ILE A 113 10.34 15.98 20.08
C ILE A 113 10.47 15.09 18.85
N MET A 114 11.43 14.17 18.87
CA MET A 114 11.73 13.23 17.79
C MET A 114 12.04 11.86 18.41
N GLY A 115 11.67 10.79 17.73
CA GLY A 115 12.07 9.43 18.09
C GLY A 115 12.56 8.67 16.88
N ILE A 116 13.49 7.73 17.12
CA ILE A 116 14.01 6.84 16.08
C ILE A 116 13.17 5.57 16.06
N ALA A 117 12.53 5.27 14.93
CA ALA A 117 11.67 4.11 14.77
C ALA A 117 12.44 2.91 14.22
N ALA A 118 13.24 3.13 13.16
CA ALA A 118 13.99 2.09 12.49
C ALA A 118 15.22 2.65 11.77
N ILE A 119 16.17 1.78 11.46
CA ILE A 119 17.30 2.04 10.58
C ILE A 119 17.25 1.00 9.45
N ASN A 120 17.09 1.42 8.20
CA ASN A 120 17.07 0.49 7.07
C ASN A 120 18.38 0.58 6.27
N ILE A 121 19.13 -0.52 6.21
CA ILE A 121 20.42 -0.62 5.52
C ILE A 121 20.16 -1.07 4.08
N LYS A 122 20.50 -0.21 3.13
CA LYS A 122 20.14 -0.35 1.71
C LYS A 122 21.06 -1.34 0.98
N THR A 123 20.57 -1.86 -0.15
CA THR A 123 21.38 -2.64 -1.11
C THR A 123 22.32 -1.76 -1.92
N ALA A 124 21.97 -0.49 -2.13
CA ALA A 124 22.86 0.48 -2.74
C ALA A 124 24.07 0.73 -1.83
N SER A 125 25.27 0.69 -2.41
CA SER A 125 26.53 0.87 -1.70
C SER A 125 27.51 1.76 -2.46
N LYS A 126 28.51 2.25 -1.73
CA LYS A 126 29.65 3.03 -2.23
C LYS A 126 30.82 2.87 -1.27
N ASP A 127 32.02 2.70 -1.80
CA ASP A 127 33.26 2.56 -1.03
C ASP A 127 33.23 1.43 0.03
N TYR A 128 32.63 0.29 -0.31
CA TYR A 128 32.44 -0.89 0.56
C TYR A 128 31.44 -0.75 1.72
N PHE A 129 30.63 0.32 1.73
CA PHE A 129 29.57 0.54 2.71
C PHE A 129 28.25 0.80 2.00
N SER A 130 27.20 0.14 2.49
CA SER A 130 25.83 0.45 2.11
C SER A 130 25.39 1.82 2.60
N TYR A 131 24.51 2.46 1.84
CA TYR A 131 23.70 3.56 2.34
C TYR A 131 22.74 3.03 3.40
N TYR A 132 22.30 3.88 4.31
CA TYR A 132 21.27 3.52 5.29
C TYR A 132 20.38 4.72 5.56
N ASP A 133 19.09 4.49 5.83
CA ASP A 133 18.21 5.56 6.28
C ASP A 133 17.75 5.37 7.73
N ILE A 134 17.65 6.47 8.45
CA ILE A 134 17.12 6.50 9.81
C ILE A 134 15.72 7.10 9.73
N VAL A 135 14.73 6.29 10.11
CA VAL A 135 13.31 6.65 10.12
C VAL A 135 12.98 7.26 11.48
N CYS A 136 12.56 8.51 11.47
CA CYS A 136 12.25 9.29 12.66
C CYS A 136 10.77 9.68 12.70
N GLY A 137 10.10 9.37 13.81
CA GLY A 137 8.82 9.99 14.14
C GLY A 137 9.05 11.35 14.80
N CYS A 138 8.19 12.33 14.57
CA CYS A 138 8.32 13.65 15.19
C CYS A 138 6.97 14.31 15.50
N ASP A 139 7.01 15.35 16.34
CA ASP A 139 5.78 16.04 16.79
C ASP A 139 5.17 17.00 15.76
N TRP A 140 5.96 17.41 14.76
CA TRP A 140 5.55 18.42 13.79
C TRP A 140 5.11 17.84 12.45
N SER A 141 5.19 16.52 12.26
CA SER A 141 4.78 15.85 11.03
C SER A 141 3.94 14.63 11.38
N LYS A 142 2.86 14.44 10.62
CA LYS A 142 2.07 13.20 10.68
C LYS A 142 2.79 12.03 10.01
N SER A 143 3.74 12.33 9.13
CA SER A 143 4.57 11.36 8.42
C SER A 143 5.98 11.28 9.02
N ALA A 144 6.59 10.10 8.99
CA ALA A 144 7.97 9.90 9.41
C ALA A 144 8.95 10.73 8.56
N ILE A 145 9.97 11.29 9.21
CA ILE A 145 11.11 11.95 8.56
C ILE A 145 12.22 10.94 8.40
N ASN A 146 12.82 10.88 7.22
CA ASN A 146 13.82 9.89 6.87
C ASN A 146 15.11 10.62 6.51
N PHE A 147 16.21 10.24 7.16
CA PHE A 147 17.56 10.75 6.91
C PHE A 147 18.37 9.70 6.16
N LEU A 148 18.77 9.96 4.90
CA LEU A 148 19.62 9.05 4.13
C LEU A 148 21.06 9.36 4.46
N PHE A 149 21.81 8.34 4.86
CA PHE A 149 23.22 8.44 5.19
C PHE A 149 24.09 7.62 4.24
N HIS A 150 25.32 8.13 4.07
CA HIS A 150 26.48 7.34 3.65
C HIS A 150 27.62 7.74 4.59
N TYR A 151 28.05 6.79 5.43
CA TYR A 151 28.80 7.10 6.66
C TYR A 151 28.07 8.17 7.51
N GLU A 152 28.78 9.15 8.05
CA GLU A 152 28.21 10.25 8.85
C GLU A 152 27.51 11.34 7.99
N ARG A 153 27.65 11.28 6.65
CA ARG A 153 27.12 12.33 5.77
C ARG A 153 25.65 12.08 5.46
N ILE A 154 24.81 13.09 5.72
CA ILE A 154 23.42 13.11 5.24
C ILE A 154 23.42 13.40 3.73
N VAL A 155 22.89 12.45 2.97
CA VAL A 155 22.69 12.51 1.52
C VAL A 155 21.33 13.12 1.19
N SER A 156 20.29 12.80 1.97
CA SER A 156 18.92 13.28 1.73
C SER A 156 18.09 13.35 3.01
N LEU A 157 17.07 14.21 3.03
CA LEU A 157 16.11 14.37 4.14
C LEU A 157 14.70 14.54 3.56
N LYS A 158 13.77 13.62 3.86
CA LYS A 158 12.40 13.61 3.28
C LYS A 158 11.34 13.14 4.27
N SER A 159 10.09 13.61 4.10
CA SER A 159 8.94 13.30 4.97
C SER A 159 8.05 12.14 4.49
N ASN A 160 8.34 11.49 3.36
CA ASN A 160 7.51 10.43 2.77
C ASN A 160 8.34 9.21 2.34
N GLY A 161 9.29 8.82 3.20
CA GLY A 161 10.28 7.80 2.86
C GLY A 161 11.39 8.32 1.96
N ILE A 162 12.51 7.59 1.95
CA ILE A 162 13.62 7.83 1.03
C ILE A 162 13.55 6.81 -0.09
N SER A 163 13.68 7.29 -1.33
CA SER A 163 13.72 6.41 -2.47
C SER A 163 15.11 5.85 -2.65
N ARG A 164 15.22 4.57 -3.05
CA ARG A 164 16.50 3.97 -3.48
C ARG A 164 17.24 4.85 -4.50
N TRP A 165 16.50 5.62 -5.30
CA TRP A 165 17.06 6.51 -6.32
C TRP A 165 17.95 7.60 -5.75
N ASP A 166 17.74 8.05 -4.52
CA ASP A 166 18.59 9.07 -3.89
C ASP A 166 20.01 8.53 -3.64
N ALA A 167 20.12 7.29 -3.15
CA ALA A 167 21.41 6.60 -2.97
C ALA A 167 22.09 6.33 -4.33
N LEU A 168 21.33 5.91 -5.34
CA LEU A 168 21.88 5.62 -6.67
C LEU A 168 22.36 6.88 -7.40
N LYS A 169 21.75 8.05 -7.14
CA LYS A 169 22.23 9.33 -7.67
C LYS A 169 23.55 9.72 -7.01
N ASP A 170 23.65 9.58 -5.70
CA ASP A 170 24.86 9.95 -4.94
C ASP A 170 26.07 9.04 -5.24
N ASN A 171 25.85 7.75 -5.52
CA ASN A 171 26.92 6.84 -5.93
C ASN A 171 27.21 6.85 -7.44
N GLY A 172 26.50 7.67 -8.22
CA GLY A 172 26.72 7.82 -9.67
C GLY A 172 26.24 6.64 -10.51
N SER A 173 25.50 5.68 -9.94
CA SER A 173 25.00 4.50 -10.68
C SER A 173 23.57 4.65 -11.22
N TYR A 174 22.89 5.75 -10.89
CA TYR A 174 21.51 6.03 -11.29
C TYR A 174 21.26 5.82 -12.79
N GLU A 175 21.98 6.51 -13.66
CA GLU A 175 21.74 6.44 -15.12
C GLU A 175 21.95 5.03 -15.67
N ARG A 176 22.93 4.30 -15.16
CA ARG A 176 23.20 2.92 -15.58
C ARG A 176 22.06 1.98 -15.22
N ILE A 177 21.48 2.15 -14.03
CA ILE A 177 20.40 1.29 -13.53
C ILE A 177 19.05 1.69 -14.14
N TRP A 178 18.79 3.00 -14.21
CA TRP A 178 17.56 3.56 -14.75
C TRP A 178 17.38 3.23 -16.23
N ASN A 179 18.45 3.38 -17.03
CA ASN A 179 18.42 3.10 -18.46
C ASN A 179 18.55 1.61 -18.80
N LYS A 180 18.76 0.73 -17.82
CA LYS A 180 18.77 -0.71 -18.06
C LYS A 180 17.33 -1.15 -18.38
N PRO A 181 17.07 -1.77 -19.56
CA PRO A 181 15.77 -2.33 -19.86
C PRO A 181 15.35 -3.23 -18.70
N HIS A 182 14.15 -3.00 -18.18
CA HIS A 182 13.62 -3.85 -17.13
C HIS A 182 13.29 -5.20 -17.76
N GLU A 183 14.21 -6.15 -17.63
CA GLU A 183 13.94 -7.54 -17.97
C GLU A 183 12.82 -8.03 -17.07
N ILE A 184 11.62 -8.14 -17.64
CA ILE A 184 10.46 -8.70 -16.95
C ILE A 184 10.73 -10.20 -16.83
N LYS A 185 11.39 -10.59 -15.74
CA LYS A 185 11.57 -12.00 -15.39
C LYS A 185 10.20 -12.62 -15.17
N ALA A 186 9.99 -13.83 -15.69
CA ALA A 186 8.78 -14.59 -15.39
C ALA A 186 8.66 -14.76 -13.87
N PRO A 187 7.44 -14.61 -13.29
CA PRO A 187 7.23 -14.89 -11.88
C PRO A 187 7.68 -16.30 -11.55
N GLN A 188 8.32 -16.47 -10.39
CA GLN A 188 8.82 -17.76 -9.91
C GLN A 188 8.56 -17.89 -8.41
N ARG A 189 8.33 -19.13 -7.96
CA ARG A 189 8.26 -19.46 -6.54
C ARG A 189 9.67 -19.78 -6.02
N TYR A 190 10.00 -19.25 -4.86
CA TYR A 190 11.26 -19.46 -4.16
C TYR A 190 11.05 -20.49 -3.03
N THR A 191 12.05 -21.32 -2.83
CA THR A 191 12.15 -22.21 -1.68
C THR A 191 13.16 -21.67 -0.69
N ALA A 192 12.94 -21.94 0.60
CA ALA A 192 13.87 -21.51 1.63
C ALA A 192 15.27 -22.13 1.41
N PRO A 193 16.34 -21.34 1.41
CA PRO A 193 17.71 -21.83 1.31
C PRO A 193 18.09 -22.67 2.54
N LEU A 194 18.89 -23.71 2.33
CA LEU A 194 19.29 -24.66 3.38
C LEU A 194 19.99 -24.02 4.58
N LYS A 195 20.72 -22.91 4.37
CA LYS A 195 21.52 -22.25 5.42
C LYS A 195 20.69 -21.85 6.63
N TYR A 196 19.52 -21.25 6.41
CA TYR A 196 18.65 -20.74 7.47
C TYR A 196 17.26 -21.38 7.47
N ASN A 197 16.89 -22.08 6.40
CA ASN A 197 15.55 -22.61 6.20
C ASN A 197 14.47 -21.51 6.34
N LYS A 198 14.78 -20.28 5.90
CA LYS A 198 13.89 -19.12 5.88
C LYS A 198 13.98 -18.39 4.54
N LEU A 199 12.85 -17.95 4.01
CA LEU A 199 12.80 -17.07 2.84
C LEU A 199 13.15 -15.65 3.23
N LYS A 200 13.81 -14.93 2.32
CA LYS A 200 13.98 -13.48 2.46
C LYS A 200 12.64 -12.75 2.32
N PRO A 201 12.48 -11.53 2.88
CA PRO A 201 11.26 -10.74 2.74
C PRO A 201 10.79 -10.58 1.28
N SER A 202 11.69 -10.24 0.34
CA SER A 202 11.36 -10.08 -1.08
C SER A 202 10.94 -11.40 -1.73
N GLN A 203 11.58 -12.52 -1.39
CA GLN A 203 11.21 -13.85 -1.88
C GLN A 203 9.85 -14.29 -1.34
N LYS A 204 9.57 -14.00 -0.06
CA LYS A 204 8.25 -14.24 0.55
C LYS A 204 7.18 -13.40 -0.15
N PHE A 205 7.46 -12.12 -0.40
CA PHE A 205 6.55 -11.25 -1.14
C PHE A 205 6.31 -11.74 -2.57
N GLU A 206 7.35 -12.18 -3.28
CA GLU A 206 7.22 -12.72 -4.64
C GLU A 206 6.43 -14.03 -4.63
N ASN A 207 6.59 -14.89 -3.61
CA ASN A 207 5.76 -16.06 -3.42
C ASN A 207 4.29 -15.71 -3.13
N ASP A 208 4.03 -14.74 -2.26
CA ASP A 208 2.68 -14.31 -1.88
C ASP A 208 1.95 -13.53 -3.00
N SER A 209 2.70 -12.99 -3.96
CA SER A 209 2.18 -12.28 -5.14
C SER A 209 2.34 -13.07 -6.45
N TYR A 210 2.73 -14.33 -6.37
CA TYR A 210 3.06 -15.15 -7.54
C TYR A 210 1.88 -15.26 -8.52
N GLU A 211 0.72 -15.71 -8.06
CA GLU A 211 -0.48 -15.87 -8.89
C GLU A 211 -0.99 -14.52 -9.40
N HIS A 212 -0.95 -13.49 -8.55
CA HIS A 212 -1.25 -12.12 -8.94
C HIS A 212 -0.38 -11.68 -10.12
N SER A 213 0.93 -11.94 -10.05
CA SER A 213 1.88 -11.58 -11.10
C SER A 213 1.65 -12.37 -12.40
N LEU A 214 1.24 -13.65 -12.33
CA LEU A 214 0.82 -14.41 -13.51
C LEU A 214 -0.40 -13.75 -14.18
N ILE A 215 -1.42 -13.40 -13.40
CA ILE A 215 -2.67 -12.79 -13.90
C ILE A 215 -2.41 -11.41 -14.49
N ALA A 216 -1.71 -10.54 -13.74
CA ALA A 216 -1.43 -9.16 -14.12
C ALA A 216 -0.57 -9.05 -15.39
N ARG A 217 0.34 -10.01 -15.59
CA ARG A 217 1.21 -10.08 -16.78
C ARG A 217 0.63 -10.94 -17.90
N LYS A 218 -0.65 -11.37 -17.78
CA LYS A 218 -1.37 -12.20 -18.75
C LYS A 218 -0.62 -13.48 -19.14
N LEU A 219 0.07 -14.11 -18.18
CA LEU A 219 0.77 -15.39 -18.35
C LEU A 219 -0.20 -16.57 -18.23
N ASN A 220 -1.26 -16.51 -19.04
CA ASN A 220 -2.47 -17.34 -18.93
C ASN A 220 -2.15 -18.84 -19.04
N GLU A 221 -1.33 -19.25 -20.01
CA GLU A 221 -0.99 -20.67 -20.20
C GLU A 221 -0.27 -21.28 -19.00
N LYS A 222 0.61 -20.50 -18.36
CA LYS A 222 1.30 -20.97 -17.15
C LYS A 222 0.32 -21.11 -15.99
N PHE A 223 -0.54 -20.12 -15.78
CA PHE A 223 -1.57 -20.16 -14.75
C PHE A 223 -2.53 -21.34 -14.94
N LYS A 224 -3.06 -21.53 -16.16
CA LYS A 224 -3.97 -22.64 -16.50
C LYS A 224 -3.34 -24.00 -16.20
N LYS A 225 -2.09 -24.20 -16.62
CA LYS A 225 -1.35 -25.44 -16.37
C LYS A 225 -1.22 -25.74 -14.87
N GLU A 226 -0.94 -24.73 -14.05
CA GLU A 226 -0.77 -24.89 -12.60
C GLU A 226 -2.12 -25.08 -11.87
N VAL A 227 -3.22 -24.55 -12.39
CA VAL A 227 -4.57 -24.92 -11.94
C VAL A 227 -4.87 -26.39 -12.28
N GLU A 228 -4.50 -26.83 -13.49
CA GLU A 228 -4.73 -28.21 -13.95
C GLU A 228 -3.88 -29.25 -13.21
N SER A 229 -2.67 -28.88 -12.76
CA SER A 229 -1.84 -29.74 -11.91
C SER A 229 -2.25 -29.72 -10.43
N GLY A 230 -3.13 -28.80 -10.02
CA GLY A 230 -3.54 -28.61 -8.63
C GLY A 230 -2.56 -27.77 -7.79
N GLU A 231 -1.58 -27.11 -8.41
CA GLU A 231 -0.63 -26.21 -7.75
C GLU A 231 -1.21 -24.83 -7.44
N ILE A 232 -2.25 -24.43 -8.16
CA ILE A 232 -3.05 -23.23 -7.92
C ILE A 232 -4.49 -23.67 -7.64
N ASP A 233 -5.02 -23.28 -6.48
CA ASP A 233 -6.46 -23.39 -6.21
C ASP A 233 -7.20 -22.38 -7.09
N ILE A 234 -8.16 -22.87 -7.88
CA ILE A 234 -9.00 -22.05 -8.74
C ILE A 234 -9.79 -20.98 -7.98
N ASN A 235 -10.12 -21.23 -6.72
CA ASN A 235 -10.79 -20.28 -5.83
C ASN A 235 -9.80 -19.55 -4.91
N GLY A 236 -8.50 -19.67 -5.20
CA GLY A 236 -7.45 -19.00 -4.48
C GLY A 236 -7.57 -17.47 -4.58
N LYS A 237 -6.80 -16.81 -3.71
CA LYS A 237 -6.87 -15.36 -3.52
C LYS A 237 -5.48 -14.75 -3.45
N TYR A 238 -5.39 -13.52 -3.93
CA TYR A 238 -4.27 -12.65 -3.62
C TYR A 238 -4.36 -12.19 -2.16
N LYS A 239 -3.51 -12.79 -1.32
CA LYS A 239 -3.57 -12.68 0.14
C LYS A 239 -3.53 -11.24 0.65
N LEU A 240 -2.76 -10.38 -0.02
CA LEU A 240 -2.57 -8.99 0.42
C LEU A 240 -3.84 -8.14 0.32
N ALA A 241 -4.78 -8.51 -0.57
CA ALA A 241 -6.01 -7.75 -0.79
C ALA A 241 -7.30 -8.54 -0.48
N ASP A 242 -7.21 -9.83 -0.12
CA ASP A 242 -8.36 -10.76 -0.02
C ASP A 242 -9.23 -10.81 -1.30
N ILE A 243 -8.58 -10.70 -2.47
CA ILE A 243 -9.24 -10.71 -3.78
C ILE A 243 -9.03 -12.07 -4.45
N THR A 244 -10.09 -12.72 -4.91
CA THR A 244 -10.03 -13.99 -5.65
C THR A 244 -9.33 -13.84 -6.99
N PHE A 245 -8.80 -14.92 -7.55
CA PHE A 245 -8.16 -14.87 -8.86
C PHE A 245 -9.12 -14.43 -9.97
N LEU A 246 -10.40 -14.83 -9.91
CA LEU A 246 -11.42 -14.34 -10.84
C LEU A 246 -11.69 -12.84 -10.67
N GLU A 247 -11.72 -12.32 -9.44
CA GLU A 247 -11.85 -10.89 -9.22
C GLU A 247 -10.64 -10.11 -9.77
N LEU A 248 -9.43 -10.67 -9.65
CA LEU A 248 -8.19 -10.07 -10.18
C LEU A 248 -8.16 -10.00 -11.71
N THR A 249 -8.74 -10.96 -12.43
CA THR A 249 -8.74 -10.92 -13.89
C THR A 249 -9.46 -9.70 -14.43
N TYR A 250 -10.51 -9.22 -13.75
CA TYR A 250 -11.19 -7.97 -14.12
C TYR A 250 -10.36 -6.73 -13.80
N TRP A 251 -9.52 -6.76 -12.76
CA TRP A 251 -8.65 -5.64 -12.45
C TRP A 251 -7.58 -5.39 -13.52
N PHE A 252 -7.17 -6.45 -14.23
CA PHE A 252 -6.15 -6.42 -15.27
C PHE A 252 -6.69 -6.67 -16.69
N GLU A 253 -8.01 -6.57 -16.89
CA GLU A 253 -8.67 -6.77 -18.20
C GLU A 253 -8.21 -8.06 -18.90
N ASN A 254 -8.21 -9.17 -18.15
CA ASN A 254 -7.75 -10.48 -18.60
C ASN A 254 -8.95 -11.41 -18.90
N ASN A 255 -9.75 -11.04 -19.91
CA ASN A 255 -10.99 -11.73 -20.29
C ASN A 255 -10.77 -13.21 -20.61
N GLU A 256 -9.66 -13.55 -21.27
CA GLU A 256 -9.30 -14.94 -21.59
C GLU A 256 -9.18 -15.81 -20.31
N LEU A 257 -8.50 -15.28 -19.29
CA LEU A 257 -8.36 -16.01 -18.04
C LEU A 257 -9.67 -16.01 -17.22
N SER A 258 -10.46 -14.93 -17.27
CA SER A 258 -11.80 -14.91 -16.70
C SER A 258 -12.68 -16.02 -17.27
N GLU A 259 -12.71 -16.17 -18.60
CA GLU A 259 -13.49 -17.20 -19.27
C GLU A 259 -13.02 -18.61 -18.87
N TYR A 260 -11.71 -18.84 -18.83
CA TYR A 260 -11.17 -20.09 -18.32
C TYR A 260 -11.63 -20.39 -16.89
N LEU A 261 -11.46 -19.45 -15.95
CA LEU A 261 -11.84 -19.62 -14.55
C LEU A 261 -13.35 -19.92 -14.40
N LEU A 262 -14.20 -19.19 -15.13
CA LEU A 262 -15.64 -19.41 -15.13
C LEU A 262 -16.04 -20.75 -15.76
N SER A 263 -15.36 -21.19 -16.82
CA SER A 263 -15.58 -22.51 -17.43
C SER A 263 -15.27 -23.66 -16.46
N LYS A 264 -14.33 -23.42 -15.53
CA LYS A 264 -13.94 -24.35 -14.47
C LYS A 264 -14.71 -24.12 -13.16
N LYS A 265 -15.80 -23.33 -13.19
CA LYS A 265 -16.70 -23.05 -12.06
C LYS A 265 -16.00 -22.35 -10.88
N ALA A 266 -15.08 -21.43 -11.16
CA ALA A 266 -14.56 -20.52 -10.14
C ALA A 266 -15.69 -19.74 -9.45
N THR A 267 -15.51 -19.43 -8.17
CA THR A 267 -16.49 -18.73 -7.36
C THR A 267 -16.58 -17.27 -7.82
N ILE A 268 -17.78 -16.85 -8.22
CA ILE A 268 -18.03 -15.49 -8.73
C ILE A 268 -17.89 -14.41 -7.65
N ARG A 269 -18.23 -14.70 -6.37
CA ARG A 269 -18.14 -13.78 -5.22
C ARG A 269 -18.45 -12.32 -5.59
N TYR A 270 -17.46 -11.41 -5.52
CA TYR A 270 -17.60 -9.98 -5.81
C TYR A 270 -17.05 -9.62 -7.20
N ALA A 271 -16.78 -10.60 -8.07
CA ALA A 271 -16.26 -10.37 -9.41
C ALA A 271 -17.15 -9.43 -10.22
N LEU A 272 -18.47 -9.52 -10.04
CA LEU A 272 -19.42 -8.62 -10.68
C LEU A 272 -19.26 -7.17 -10.21
N HIS A 273 -19.01 -6.93 -8.91
CA HIS A 273 -18.74 -5.59 -8.39
C HIS A 273 -17.40 -5.05 -8.92
N ASN A 274 -16.34 -5.86 -8.91
CA ASN A 274 -15.03 -5.44 -9.38
C ASN A 274 -15.01 -5.15 -10.89
N CYS A 275 -15.77 -5.93 -11.68
CA CYS A 275 -15.99 -5.66 -13.09
C CYS A 275 -16.58 -4.26 -13.32
N VAL A 276 -17.45 -3.76 -12.44
CA VAL A 276 -18.10 -2.45 -12.61
C VAL A 276 -17.21 -1.30 -12.14
N ASP A 277 -16.48 -1.51 -11.05
CA ASP A 277 -15.68 -0.48 -10.40
C ASP A 277 -14.41 -0.12 -11.17
N TYR A 278 -13.67 -1.13 -11.65
CA TYR A 278 -12.32 -0.92 -12.19
C TYR A 278 -12.25 -0.94 -13.72
N ALA A 279 -12.94 -1.89 -14.35
CA ALA A 279 -12.83 -2.12 -15.79
C ALA A 279 -14.20 -2.50 -16.36
N TYR A 280 -15.14 -1.56 -16.33
CA TYR A 280 -16.48 -1.80 -16.86
C TYR A 280 -16.39 -2.24 -18.33
N SER A 281 -16.73 -3.51 -18.55
CA SER A 281 -16.77 -4.14 -19.86
C SER A 281 -18.10 -4.88 -19.98
N GLU A 282 -18.89 -4.54 -20.98
CA GLU A 282 -20.16 -5.23 -21.27
C GLU A 282 -19.92 -6.71 -21.58
N GLU A 283 -18.79 -7.04 -22.21
CA GLU A 283 -18.37 -8.42 -22.47
C GLU A 283 -18.12 -9.17 -21.16
N ALA A 284 -17.34 -8.59 -20.25
CA ALA A 284 -17.07 -9.16 -18.94
C ALA A 284 -18.35 -9.34 -18.11
N LEU A 285 -19.24 -8.35 -18.13
CA LEU A 285 -20.54 -8.40 -17.48
C LEU A 285 -21.42 -9.52 -18.06
N ALA A 286 -21.55 -9.59 -19.38
CA ALA A 286 -22.32 -10.63 -20.07
C ALA A 286 -21.76 -12.03 -19.75
N LEU A 287 -20.44 -12.17 -19.73
CA LEU A 287 -19.77 -13.42 -19.38
C LEU A 287 -20.08 -13.86 -17.94
N LEU A 288 -20.00 -12.94 -16.97
CA LEU A 288 -20.35 -13.23 -15.58
C LEU A 288 -21.81 -13.66 -15.42
N LEU A 289 -22.74 -12.93 -16.04
CA LEU A 289 -24.18 -13.25 -15.97
C LEU A 289 -24.49 -14.59 -16.63
N LYS A 290 -23.86 -14.89 -17.77
CA LYS A 290 -23.96 -16.20 -18.45
C LYS A 290 -23.54 -17.35 -17.53
N HIS A 291 -22.57 -17.12 -16.65
CA HIS A 291 -22.09 -18.10 -15.68
C HIS A 291 -22.81 -18.03 -14.32
N GLY A 292 -23.95 -17.33 -14.24
CA GLY A 292 -24.83 -17.34 -13.07
C GLY A 292 -24.49 -16.30 -12.00
N ALA A 293 -23.76 -15.24 -12.34
CA ALA A 293 -23.60 -14.12 -11.42
C ALA A 293 -24.96 -13.51 -11.08
N ASP A 294 -25.22 -13.29 -9.79
CA ASP A 294 -26.41 -12.58 -9.35
C ASP A 294 -26.20 -11.06 -9.46
N ILE A 295 -26.96 -10.43 -10.36
CA ILE A 295 -26.97 -8.97 -10.59
C ILE A 295 -27.31 -8.17 -9.31
N ASN A 296 -27.94 -8.82 -8.33
CA ASN A 296 -28.36 -8.25 -7.07
C ASN A 296 -27.47 -8.65 -5.88
N ALA A 297 -26.35 -9.34 -6.13
CA ALA A 297 -25.43 -9.75 -5.07
C ALA A 297 -24.90 -8.55 -4.26
N TYR A 298 -24.64 -8.79 -2.98
CA TYR A 298 -23.98 -7.83 -2.10
C TYR A 298 -22.46 -7.99 -2.18
N ASN A 299 -21.74 -6.87 -2.12
CA ASN A 299 -20.29 -6.89 -1.90
C ASN A 299 -19.95 -7.09 -0.40
N MET A 300 -18.66 -7.04 -0.05
CA MET A 300 -18.20 -7.14 1.34
C MET A 300 -18.74 -6.04 2.27
N PHE A 301 -19.23 -4.93 1.71
CA PHE A 301 -19.86 -3.83 2.45
C PHE A 301 -21.38 -3.96 2.51
N GLY A 302 -21.94 -5.08 2.05
CA GLY A 302 -23.38 -5.30 2.02
C GLY A 302 -24.13 -4.52 0.96
N LYS A 303 -23.45 -3.96 -0.05
CA LYS A 303 -24.05 -3.09 -1.08
C LYS A 303 -24.24 -3.84 -2.40
N THR A 304 -25.40 -3.65 -3.04
CA THR A 304 -25.61 -4.09 -4.43
C THR A 304 -24.88 -3.16 -5.40
N ILE A 305 -24.69 -3.61 -6.64
CA ILE A 305 -24.06 -2.78 -7.70
C ILE A 305 -24.92 -1.55 -7.97
N ILE A 306 -26.23 -1.72 -8.10
CA ILE A 306 -27.14 -0.61 -8.39
C ILE A 306 -27.11 0.45 -7.29
N TYR A 307 -27.01 0.04 -6.01
CA TYR A 307 -26.85 0.96 -4.89
C TYR A 307 -25.58 1.80 -4.99
N ARG A 308 -24.46 1.18 -5.40
CA ARG A 308 -23.18 1.89 -5.55
C ARG A 308 -23.21 2.89 -6.70
N LEU A 309 -23.73 2.49 -7.86
CA LEU A 309 -23.85 3.37 -9.02
C LEU A 309 -24.75 4.58 -8.71
N VAL A 310 -25.89 4.37 -8.05
CA VAL A 310 -26.77 5.46 -7.62
C VAL A 310 -26.10 6.38 -6.60
N SER A 311 -25.37 5.81 -5.63
CA SER A 311 -24.62 6.61 -4.64
C SER A 311 -23.53 7.46 -5.29
N ALA A 312 -22.87 6.94 -6.33
CA ALA A 312 -21.86 7.68 -7.10
C ALA A 312 -22.50 8.81 -7.92
N LEU A 313 -23.65 8.55 -8.56
CA LEU A 313 -24.40 9.57 -9.29
C LEU A 313 -24.87 10.70 -8.35
N LEU A 314 -25.40 10.36 -7.17
CA LEU A 314 -25.78 11.34 -6.14
C LEU A 314 -24.60 12.19 -5.69
N TYR A 315 -23.44 11.56 -5.45
CA TYR A 315 -22.21 12.28 -5.11
C TYR A 315 -21.82 13.29 -6.18
N TRP A 316 -22.07 13.01 -7.46
CA TRP A 316 -21.76 13.95 -8.54
C TRP A 316 -22.76 15.09 -8.68
N LEU A 317 -24.05 14.78 -8.61
CA LEU A 317 -25.13 15.74 -8.85
C LEU A 317 -25.40 16.67 -7.67
N ASP A 318 -24.96 16.32 -6.45
CA ASP A 318 -25.40 17.01 -5.23
C ASP A 318 -24.25 17.35 -4.27
N ASP A 319 -23.91 18.64 -4.17
CA ASP A 319 -22.84 19.12 -3.29
C ASP A 319 -23.16 18.91 -1.80
N GLN A 320 -24.42 18.89 -1.38
CA GLN A 320 -24.78 18.58 0.01
C GLN A 320 -24.48 17.12 0.35
N TYR A 321 -24.75 16.21 -0.59
CA TYR A 321 -24.40 14.80 -0.45
C TYR A 321 -22.88 14.62 -0.33
N LYS A 322 -22.06 15.39 -1.07
CA LYS A 322 -20.60 15.42 -0.91
C LYS A 322 -20.19 15.86 0.49
N LEU A 323 -20.75 16.96 1.00
CA LEU A 323 -20.43 17.48 2.33
C LEU A 323 -20.81 16.50 3.46
N ASN A 324 -21.91 15.77 3.30
CA ASN A 324 -22.38 14.79 4.28
C ASN A 324 -21.58 13.48 4.25
N LYS A 325 -20.86 13.20 3.16
CA LYS A 325 -20.01 12.02 2.99
C LYS A 325 -18.55 12.48 2.95
N ASN A 326 -17.86 12.46 4.08
CA ASN A 326 -16.41 12.66 4.21
C ASN A 326 -15.54 11.62 3.45
N ALA A 327 -16.05 11.00 2.37
CA ALA A 327 -15.36 9.98 1.61
C ALA A 327 -14.78 10.60 0.34
N GLU A 328 -13.46 10.50 0.19
CA GLU A 328 -12.83 10.51 -1.13
C GLU A 328 -13.40 9.31 -1.91
N PHE A 329 -14.40 9.58 -2.75
CA PHE A 329 -14.96 8.55 -3.61
C PHE A 329 -14.03 8.37 -4.81
N GLU A 330 -13.52 7.16 -5.04
CA GLU A 330 -12.60 6.80 -6.15
C GLU A 330 -13.15 7.14 -7.55
N PHE A 331 -14.43 7.51 -7.64
CA PHE A 331 -15.14 7.83 -8.88
C PHE A 331 -15.22 9.33 -9.19
N SER A 332 -14.48 10.17 -8.47
CA SER A 332 -14.54 11.64 -8.57
C SER A 332 -14.08 12.23 -9.92
N HIS A 333 -13.79 11.41 -10.94
CA HIS A 333 -13.37 11.88 -12.27
C HIS A 333 -14.27 11.39 -13.43
N GLN A 334 -15.31 10.59 -13.17
CA GLN A 334 -16.21 10.10 -14.23
C GLN A 334 -17.40 11.03 -14.48
N ASP A 335 -17.79 11.18 -15.74
CA ASP A 335 -18.97 11.94 -16.17
C ASP A 335 -20.27 11.33 -15.56
N PRO A 336 -21.17 12.12 -14.93
CA PRO A 336 -22.46 11.65 -14.44
C PRO A 336 -23.29 10.87 -15.48
N GLU A 337 -23.16 11.17 -16.77
CA GLU A 337 -23.86 10.44 -17.83
C GLU A 337 -23.39 8.99 -17.96
N ILE A 338 -22.12 8.70 -17.67
CA ILE A 338 -21.60 7.33 -17.62
C ILE A 338 -22.32 6.53 -16.53
N PHE A 339 -22.57 7.14 -15.37
CA PHE A 339 -23.32 6.48 -14.30
C PHE A 339 -24.77 6.24 -14.69
N LYS A 340 -25.43 7.21 -15.34
CA LYS A 340 -26.80 7.02 -15.83
C LYS A 340 -26.87 5.86 -16.83
N GLN A 341 -25.97 5.81 -17.81
CA GLN A 341 -25.92 4.72 -18.78
C GLN A 341 -25.73 3.36 -18.10
N LYS A 342 -24.80 3.25 -17.15
CA LYS A 342 -24.60 2.03 -16.36
C LYS A 342 -25.85 1.67 -15.55
N ILE A 343 -26.44 2.61 -14.81
CA ILE A 343 -27.65 2.38 -14.00
C ILE A 343 -28.79 1.83 -14.87
N TYR A 344 -29.03 2.46 -16.01
CA TYR A 344 -30.05 2.04 -16.96
C TYR A 344 -29.80 0.62 -17.48
N HIS A 345 -28.56 0.34 -17.90
CA HIS A 345 -28.15 -0.99 -18.37
C HIS A 345 -28.35 -2.07 -17.30
N PHE A 346 -27.94 -1.81 -16.05
CA PHE A 346 -28.10 -2.74 -14.94
C PHE A 346 -29.58 -2.99 -14.59
N ILE A 347 -30.43 -1.97 -14.61
CA ILE A 347 -31.88 -2.13 -14.38
C ILE A 347 -32.52 -3.01 -15.47
N LYS A 348 -32.14 -2.79 -16.75
CA LYS A 348 -32.56 -3.64 -17.86
C LYS A 348 -32.13 -5.10 -17.70
N LEU A 349 -30.94 -5.32 -17.14
CA LEU A 349 -30.42 -6.67 -16.81
C LEU A 349 -31.05 -7.28 -15.55
N GLY A 350 -31.97 -6.58 -14.87
CA GLY A 350 -32.71 -7.11 -13.74
C GLY A 350 -32.24 -6.64 -12.36
N ALA A 351 -31.30 -5.69 -12.28
CA ALA A 351 -30.93 -5.08 -11.02
C ALA A 351 -32.13 -4.40 -10.34
N ASN A 352 -32.27 -4.59 -9.04
CA ASN A 352 -33.41 -4.12 -8.27
C ASN A 352 -32.99 -2.99 -7.31
N PRO A 353 -33.38 -1.72 -7.57
CA PRO A 353 -33.01 -0.58 -6.73
C PRO A 353 -33.72 -0.56 -5.37
N TYR A 354 -34.71 -1.45 -5.15
CA TYR A 354 -35.44 -1.56 -3.88
C TYR A 354 -34.76 -2.47 -2.86
N ILE A 355 -33.73 -3.23 -3.26
CA ILE A 355 -33.00 -4.11 -2.34
C ILE A 355 -32.27 -3.28 -1.28
N ARG A 356 -32.57 -3.58 -0.02
CA ARG A 356 -31.92 -2.96 1.13
C ARG A 356 -30.56 -3.61 1.36
N ASN A 357 -29.53 -2.78 1.59
CA ASN A 357 -28.20 -3.23 2.00
C ASN A 357 -28.21 -3.75 3.45
N HIS A 358 -27.05 -4.17 3.97
CA HIS A 358 -26.92 -4.65 5.36
C HIS A 358 -27.30 -3.60 6.42
N ASN A 359 -27.32 -2.30 6.07
CA ASN A 359 -27.78 -1.23 6.96
C ASN A 359 -29.28 -0.95 6.82
N GLY A 360 -30.01 -1.76 6.06
CA GLY A 360 -31.42 -1.54 5.79
C GLY A 360 -31.71 -0.41 4.81
N ILE A 361 -30.73 0.09 4.04
CA ILE A 361 -30.86 1.24 3.13
C ILE A 361 -30.87 0.76 1.69
N ASN A 362 -31.88 1.13 0.89
CA ASN A 362 -31.92 0.90 -0.57
C ASN A 362 -31.52 2.18 -1.36
N CYS A 363 -31.63 2.15 -2.69
CA CYS A 363 -31.25 3.30 -3.53
C CYS A 363 -32.06 4.57 -3.20
N PHE A 364 -33.35 4.45 -2.89
CA PHE A 364 -34.23 5.58 -2.59
C PHE A 364 -33.97 6.12 -1.18
N ASP A 365 -33.75 5.24 -0.20
CA ASP A 365 -33.41 5.65 1.16
C ASP A 365 -32.09 6.45 1.20
N ALA A 366 -31.12 6.12 0.33
CA ALA A 366 -29.85 6.85 0.25
C ALA A 366 -30.00 8.31 -0.18
N MET A 367 -31.09 8.64 -0.86
CA MET A 367 -31.35 9.98 -1.37
C MET A 367 -31.74 10.97 -0.27
N GLN A 368 -32.15 10.49 0.92
CA GLN A 368 -32.51 11.37 2.05
C GLN A 368 -31.38 12.31 2.50
N TYR A 369 -30.13 12.03 2.10
CA TYR A 369 -28.95 12.84 2.41
C TYR A 369 -28.60 13.87 1.32
N ALA A 370 -29.30 13.87 0.19
CA ALA A 370 -29.13 14.83 -0.90
C ALA A 370 -30.11 16.01 -0.78
N SER A 371 -29.85 17.11 -1.47
CA SER A 371 -30.80 18.23 -1.58
C SER A 371 -32.10 17.80 -2.29
N PRO A 372 -33.23 18.52 -2.09
CA PRO A 372 -34.49 18.20 -2.75
C PRO A 372 -34.41 18.12 -4.28
N ASP A 373 -33.54 18.91 -4.90
CA ASP A 373 -33.31 18.90 -6.34
C ASP A 373 -32.57 17.62 -6.77
N GLY A 374 -31.46 17.30 -6.11
CA GLY A 374 -30.70 16.06 -6.34
C GLY A 374 -31.56 14.81 -6.13
N GLN A 375 -32.42 14.80 -5.09
CA GLN A 375 -33.41 13.75 -4.88
C GLN A 375 -34.36 13.61 -6.07
N THR A 376 -34.99 14.72 -6.48
CA THR A 376 -35.98 14.72 -7.57
C THR A 376 -35.37 14.22 -8.87
N GLN A 377 -34.16 14.68 -9.22
CA GLN A 377 -33.47 14.28 -10.43
C GLN A 377 -33.20 12.77 -10.47
N VAL A 378 -32.64 12.19 -9.40
CA VAL A 378 -32.28 10.77 -9.38
C VAL A 378 -33.52 9.87 -9.23
N ILE A 379 -34.54 10.30 -8.47
CA ILE A 379 -35.82 9.56 -8.37
C ILE A 379 -36.48 9.45 -9.74
N ASN A 380 -36.64 10.59 -10.45
CA ASN A 380 -37.27 10.60 -11.76
C ASN A 380 -36.52 9.70 -12.73
N PHE A 381 -35.17 9.81 -12.74
CA PHE A 381 -34.33 8.96 -13.57
C PHE A 381 -34.50 7.46 -13.27
N LEU A 382 -34.47 7.04 -12.00
CA LEU A 382 -34.68 5.63 -11.64
C LEU A 382 -36.08 5.14 -12.00
N GLN A 383 -37.11 5.97 -11.80
CA GLN A 383 -38.48 5.63 -12.17
C GLN A 383 -38.62 5.45 -13.68
N ASP A 384 -37.97 6.29 -14.48
CA ASP A 384 -38.00 6.18 -15.94
C ASP A 384 -37.27 4.91 -16.41
N CYS A 385 -36.11 4.60 -15.82
CA CYS A 385 -35.43 3.32 -16.05
C CYS A 385 -36.32 2.10 -15.75
N LEU A 386 -37.11 2.17 -14.67
CA LEU A 386 -38.00 1.08 -14.25
C LEU A 386 -39.24 0.92 -15.13
N LYS A 387 -39.73 2.00 -15.76
CA LYS A 387 -40.85 1.95 -16.71
C LYS A 387 -40.45 1.32 -18.05
N GLU A 388 -39.18 1.44 -18.42
CA GLU A 388 -38.63 0.92 -19.68
C GLU A 388 -38.10 -0.52 -19.60
N LYS A 389 -38.15 -1.13 -18.40
CA LYS A 389 -37.82 -2.53 -18.14
C LYS A 389 -39.01 -3.43 -18.49
#